data_AF-A0A2A5T4S4-F1
#
_entry.id   AF-A0A2A5T4S4-F1
#
_cell.length_a   1.000
_cell.length_b   1.000
_cell.length_c   1.000
_cell.angle_alpha   90.00
_cell.angle_beta   90.00
_cell.angle_gamma   90.00
#
_symmetry.space_group_name_H-M   'P 1'
#
loop_
_entity.id
_entity.type
_entity.pdbx_description
1 polymer ?
#
loop_
_entity_poly.entity_id
_entity_poly.type
_entity_poly.pdbx_seq_one_letter_code
_entity_poly.pdbx_strand_id
1 'polypeptide(L)'
;MLSLGAVNPIIIDATGLKVYEKSECKTRKHGKVKRRIWCKLHLAVDVSTHEVIAAEVSADCAYDTEIGHHILENKGIVYSIQP
;
A
#
# COMPACT_ATOMS: atom_id res chain seq x y z
N MET A 1 4.23 -26.57 27.57
CA MET A 1 4.47 -25.20 27.07
C MET A 1 4.45 -25.26 25.56
N LEU A 2 3.36 -24.85 24.93
CA LEU A 2 3.32 -24.71 23.48
C LEU A 2 4.19 -23.49 23.13
N SER A 3 5.21 -23.66 22.31
CA SER A 3 5.95 -22.53 21.76
C SER A 3 4.94 -21.69 20.98
N LEU A 4 4.67 -20.45 21.41
CA LEU A 4 4.09 -19.46 20.51
C LEU A 4 5.01 -19.45 19.28
N GLY A 5 4.47 -19.81 18.12
CA GLY A 5 5.21 -19.71 16.86
C GLY A 5 5.80 -18.31 16.75
N ALA A 6 6.98 -18.20 16.12
CA ALA A 6 7.67 -16.91 15.99
C ALA A 6 6.70 -15.86 15.39
N VAL A 7 6.43 -14.81 16.17
CA VAL A 7 5.63 -13.67 15.72
C VAL A 7 6.57 -12.72 14.98
N ASN A 8 6.41 -12.61 13.67
CA ASN A 8 7.18 -11.68 12.85
C ASN A 8 6.46 -10.33 12.78
N PRO A 9 7.14 -9.22 13.11
CA PRO A 9 6.59 -7.89 12.90
C PRO A 9 6.39 -7.61 11.40
N ILE A 10 5.27 -6.98 11.08
CA ILE A 10 4.97 -6.45 9.75
C ILE A 10 4.87 -4.94 9.88
N ILE A 11 5.54 -4.22 8.99
CA ILE A 11 5.41 -2.76 8.87
C ILE A 11 4.45 -2.47 7.72
N ILE A 12 3.49 -1.58 7.97
CA ILE A 12 2.59 -1.06 6.95
C ILE A 12 2.83 0.44 6.82
N ASP A 13 3.01 0.89 5.59
CA ASP A 13 3.11 2.32 5.26
C ASP A 13 2.30 2.66 4.01
N ALA A 14 1.84 3.90 3.94
CA ALA A 14 1.06 4.43 2.83
C ALA A 14 1.79 5.62 2.19
N THR A 15 2.01 5.54 0.87
CA THR A 15 2.67 6.60 0.11
C THR A 15 1.76 7.17 -0.96
N GLY A 16 1.78 8.49 -1.13
CA GLY A 16 1.02 9.18 -2.17
C GLY A 16 1.66 9.00 -3.54
N LEU A 17 0.91 8.42 -4.48
CA LEU A 17 1.26 8.31 -5.88
C LEU A 17 0.52 9.33 -6.71
N LYS A 18 1.24 9.94 -7.64
CA LYS A 18 0.67 10.80 -8.68
C LYS A 18 0.64 10.06 -9.99
N VAL A 19 -0.55 9.66 -10.42
CA VAL A 19 -0.71 8.85 -11.62
C VAL A 19 -0.87 9.75 -12.84
N TYR A 20 -0.05 9.45 -13.84
CA TYR A 20 -0.07 10.07 -15.15
C TYR A 20 -0.62 9.03 -16.15
N GLU A 21 -1.59 9.41 -16.97
CA GLU A 21 -1.99 8.51 -18.07
C GLU A 21 -0.83 8.29 -19.05
N LYS A 22 -0.87 7.17 -19.78
CA LYS A 22 0.17 6.69 -20.72
C LYS A 22 0.67 7.74 -21.74
N SER A 23 -0.07 8.81 -21.97
CA SER A 23 0.26 9.90 -22.90
C SER A 23 0.75 11.20 -22.25
N GLU A 24 0.73 11.36 -20.92
CA GLU A 24 1.07 12.64 -20.26
C GLU A 24 2.59 12.84 -20.13
N CYS A 25 3.38 11.76 -20.01
CA CYS A 25 4.85 11.84 -20.04
C CYS A 25 5.39 12.15 -21.46
N LYS A 26 4.55 12.04 -22.50
CA LYS A 26 4.84 12.41 -23.90
C LYS A 26 3.74 13.31 -24.46
N THR A 27 3.61 14.57 -24.04
CA THR A 27 2.96 15.71 -24.76
C THR A 27 2.71 16.84 -23.75
N ARG A 28 2.93 18.15 -23.98
CA ARG A 28 3.67 19.03 -24.89
C ARG A 28 3.46 20.44 -24.32
N LYS A 29 4.32 21.40 -24.67
CA LYS A 29 4.24 22.79 -24.18
C LYS A 29 2.89 23.52 -24.44
N HIS A 30 2.05 23.08 -25.37
CA HIS A 30 0.78 23.74 -25.77
C HIS A 30 -0.35 22.72 -26.08
N GLY A 31 -0.93 22.07 -25.06
CA GLY A 31 -2.09 21.18 -25.22
C GLY A 31 -2.94 21.10 -23.96
N LYS A 32 -4.23 20.74 -24.09
CA LYS A 32 -5.15 20.61 -22.95
C LYS A 32 -4.60 19.58 -21.95
N VAL A 33 -4.35 20.02 -20.72
CA VAL A 33 -3.89 19.18 -19.61
C VAL A 33 -5.02 18.24 -19.20
N LYS A 34 -4.82 16.93 -19.33
CA LYS A 34 -5.69 15.94 -18.69
C LYS A 34 -5.47 16.00 -17.18
N ARG A 35 -6.53 15.79 -16.39
CA ARG A 35 -6.47 15.90 -14.92
C ARG A 35 -5.58 14.80 -14.35
N ARG A 36 -4.65 15.21 -13.49
CA ARG A 36 -3.83 14.32 -12.66
C ARG A 36 -4.71 13.72 -11.56
N ILE A 37 -4.46 12.46 -11.22
CA ILE A 37 -5.13 11.76 -10.13
C ILE A 37 -4.07 11.41 -9.08
N TRP A 38 -4.38 11.73 -7.83
CA TRP A 38 -3.63 11.24 -6.68
C TRP A 38 -4.28 9.94 -6.19
N CYS A 39 -3.46 8.97 -5.83
CA CYS A 39 -3.88 7.75 -5.15
C CYS A 39 -2.85 7.41 -4.06
N LYS A 40 -3.20 6.51 -3.15
CA LYS A 40 -2.29 6.01 -2.12
C LYS A 40 -1.89 4.57 -2.44
N LEU A 41 -0.60 4.28 -2.37
CA LEU A 41 -0.07 2.92 -2.39
C LEU A 41 0.28 2.52 -0.96
N HIS A 42 -0.36 1.46 -0.50
CA HIS A 42 -0.11 0.86 0.80
C HIS A 42 0.77 -0.37 0.60
N LEU A 43 1.84 -0.47 1.37
CA LEU A 43 2.80 -1.58 1.32
C LEU A 43 2.88 -2.24 2.69
N ALA A 44 2.84 -3.56 2.72
CA ALA A 44 3.16 -4.36 3.89
C ALA A 44 4.50 -5.06 3.66
N VAL A 45 5.42 -4.92 4.62
CA VAL A 45 6.78 -5.46 4.55
C VAL A 45 7.05 -6.34 5.77
N ASP A 46 7.56 -7.55 5.55
CA ASP A 46 8.07 -8.40 6.62
C ASP A 46 9.42 -7.84 7.10
N VAL A 47 9.55 -7.58 8.40
CA VAL A 47 10.74 -6.96 8.98
C VAL A 47 11.96 -7.89 8.95
N SER A 48 11.75 -9.20 8.99
CA SER A 48 12.82 -10.19 9.03
C SER A 48 13.45 -10.44 7.66
N THR A 49 12.63 -10.49 6.60
CA THR A 49 13.10 -10.75 5.23
C THR A 49 13.29 -9.49 4.41
N HIS A 50 12.72 -8.36 4.84
CA HIS A 50 12.60 -7.12 4.08
C HIS A 50 11.83 -7.29 2.76
N GLU A 51 11.01 -8.33 2.65
CA GLU A 51 10.20 -8.59 1.46
C GLU A 51 8.83 -7.91 1.56
N VAL A 52 8.34 -7.42 0.41
CA VAL A 52 6.97 -6.92 0.29
C VAL A 52 6.02 -8.11 0.24
N ILE A 53 5.22 -8.28 1.28
CA ILE A 53 4.27 -9.39 1.41
C ILE A 53 2.88 -9.02 0.87
N ALA A 54 2.57 -7.72 0.79
CA ALA A 54 1.33 -7.22 0.23
C ALA A 54 1.45 -5.77 -0.26
N ALA A 55 0.66 -5.42 -1.27
CA ALA A 55 0.59 -4.08 -1.82
C ALA A 55 -0.81 -3.81 -2.38
N GLU A 56 -1.37 -2.63 -2.10
CA GLU A 56 -2.67 -2.23 -2.62
C GLU A 56 -2.75 -0.73 -2.88
N VAL A 57 -3.47 -0.36 -3.95
CA VAL A 57 -3.69 1.04 -4.34
C VAL A 57 -5.12 1.44 -4.00
N SER A 58 -5.27 2.56 -3.31
CA SER A 58 -6.55 3.14 -2.91
C SER A 58 -6.68 4.59 -3.38
N ALA A 59 -7.90 5.14 -3.34
CA ALA A 59 -8.11 6.55 -3.60
C ALA A 59 -7.37 7.44 -2.58
N ASP A 60 -7.01 8.66 -2.96
CA ASP A 60 -6.27 9.59 -2.09
C ASP A 60 -7.00 9.89 -0.76
N CYS A 61 -8.33 9.84 -0.76
CA CYS A 61 -9.15 10.07 0.42
C CYS A 61 -9.36 8.83 1.31
N ALA A 62 -8.79 7.67 0.96
CA ALA A 62 -8.94 6.45 1.75
C ALA A 62 -8.20 6.56 3.09
N TYR A 63 -8.79 5.97 4.13
CA TYR A 63 -8.21 5.94 5.46
C TYR A 63 -7.21 4.78 5.59
N ASP A 64 -6.01 5.08 6.08
CA ASP A 64 -4.90 4.12 6.02
C ASP A 64 -5.13 2.91 6.94
N THR A 65 -5.88 3.07 8.02
CA THR A 65 -6.23 1.95 8.91
C THR A 65 -7.17 0.96 8.20
N GLU A 66 -8.19 1.44 7.49
CA GLU A 66 -9.15 0.57 6.79
C GLU A 66 -8.44 -0.24 5.71
N ILE A 67 -7.60 0.43 4.91
CA ILE A 67 -6.86 -0.22 3.83
C ILE A 67 -5.78 -1.16 4.38
N GLY A 68 -5.08 -0.78 5.45
CA GLY A 68 -4.10 -1.63 6.12
C GLY A 68 -4.68 -2.97 6.59
N HIS A 69 -5.88 -2.94 7.20
CA HIS A 69 -6.60 -4.17 7.57
C HIS A 69 -6.97 -5.01 6.34
N HIS A 70 -7.51 -4.36 5.31
CA HIS A 70 -7.94 -5.04 4.08
C HIS A 70 -6.79 -5.76 3.36
N ILE A 71 -5.61 -5.16 3.32
CA ILE A 71 -4.41 -5.71 2.68
C ILE A 71 -3.97 -7.02 3.33
N LEU A 72 -4.02 -7.08 4.66
CA LEU A 72 -3.63 -8.28 5.40
C LEU A 72 -4.67 -9.41 5.23
N GLU A 73 -5.96 -9.07 5.30
CA GLU A 73 -7.06 -10.02 5.11
C GLU A 73 -7.08 -10.63 3.71
N ASN A 74 -6.94 -9.81 2.67
CA ASN A 74 -6.91 -10.26 1.28
C ASN A 74 -5.77 -11.24 0.98
N LYS A 75 -4.69 -11.18 1.76
CA LYS A 75 -3.53 -12.07 1.64
C LYS A 75 -3.57 -13.26 2.59
N GLY A 76 -4.63 -13.40 3.39
CA GLY A 76 -4.76 -14.46 4.38
C GLY A 76 -3.72 -14.37 5.51
N ILE A 77 -3.17 -13.18 5.75
CA ILE A 77 -2.19 -12.95 6.81
C ILE A 77 -2.98 -12.80 8.11
N VAL A 78 -2.78 -13.75 9.03
CA VAL A 78 -3.31 -13.66 10.39
C VAL A 78 -2.38 -12.78 11.21
N TYR A 79 -2.87 -11.64 11.66
CA TYR A 79 -2.12 -10.72 12.50
C TYR A 79 -2.83 -10.55 13.85
N SER A 80 -2.04 -10.21 14.86
CA SER A 80 -2.55 -9.80 16.16
C SER A 80 -1.94 -8.44 16.47
N ILE A 81 -2.80 -7.46 16.72
CA ILE A 81 -2.36 -6.19 17.28
C ILE A 81 -2.05 -6.45 18.75
N GLN A 82 -0.77 -6.50 19.08
CA GLN A 82 -0.35 -6.55 20.49
C GLN A 82 -0.65 -5.17 21.12
N PRO A 83 -1.24 -5.12 22.33
CA PRO A 83 -1.59 -3.88 23.01
C PRO A 83 -0.37 -3.03 23.39
#